data_AF-A0A2V6K164-F1
#
_entry.id   AF-A0A2V6K164-F1
#
_cell.length_a   1.000
_cell.length_b   1.000
_cell.length_c   1.000
_cell.angle_alpha   90.00
_cell.angle_beta   90.00
_cell.angle_gamma   90.00
#
_symmetry.space_group_name_H-M   'P 1'
#
loop_
_entity.id
_entity.type
_entity.pdbx_description
1 polymer ?
#
loop_
_entity_poly.entity_id
_entity_poly.type
_entity_poly.pdbx_seq_one_letter_code
_entity_poly.pdbx_strand_id
1 'polypeptide(L)'
;MRLGLFQFAIPACGNSSIVGKWRMSGGSDATVWEFKSNGAVLVGGVSGRYKFGDQDRIKVETPFATTVYQLKISGDQMVLQEPGGSKLEFTRL
;
A
#
# COMPACT_ATOMS: atom_id res chain seq x y z
N MET A 1 -16.02 -11.00 -41.11
CA MET A 1 -15.15 -9.87 -40.72
C MET A 1 -14.78 -10.04 -39.26
N ARG A 2 -13.50 -10.32 -38.96
CA ARG A 2 -12.97 -10.38 -37.59
C ARG A 2 -12.76 -8.93 -37.12
N LEU A 3 -13.58 -8.44 -36.18
CA LEU A 3 -13.27 -7.20 -35.47
C LEU A 3 -12.24 -7.54 -34.39
N GLY A 4 -11.04 -6.97 -34.53
CA GLY A 4 -9.91 -7.19 -33.64
C GLY A 4 -10.18 -6.64 -32.24
N LEU A 5 -9.81 -7.42 -31.23
CA LEU A 5 -9.72 -6.95 -29.85
C LEU A 5 -8.66 -5.85 -29.79
N PHE A 6 -9.08 -4.61 -29.54
CA PHE A 6 -8.20 -3.59 -29.00
C PHE A 6 -7.93 -3.95 -27.53
N GLN A 7 -6.93 -4.80 -27.31
CA GLN A 7 -6.39 -5.03 -25.98
C GLN A 7 -5.57 -3.81 -25.59
N PHE A 8 -6.18 -2.88 -24.85
CA PHE A 8 -5.43 -1.88 -24.10
C PHE A 8 -4.66 -2.59 -22.99
N ALA A 9 -3.40 -2.96 -23.27
CA ALA A 9 -2.44 -3.29 -22.24
C ALA A 9 -2.03 -1.98 -21.55
N ILE A 10 -2.72 -1.61 -20.48
CA ILE A 10 -2.25 -0.53 -19.60
C ILE A 10 -1.04 -1.09 -18.85
N PRO A 11 0.14 -0.45 -18.88
CA PRO A 11 1.27 -0.88 -18.09
C PRO A 11 0.90 -0.73 -16.61
N ALA A 12 0.66 -1.85 -15.92
CA ALA A 12 0.57 -1.88 -14.46
C ALA A 12 1.97 -1.76 -13.84
N CYS A 13 2.74 -0.75 -14.26
CA CYS A 13 4.02 -0.37 -13.68
C CYS A 13 3.77 0.85 -12.79
N GLY A 14 3.05 0.66 -11.69
CA GLY A 14 2.75 1.74 -10.73
C GLY A 14 2.75 1.30 -9.27
N ASN A 15 2.65 0.00 -9.01
CA ASN A 15 2.22 -0.50 -7.70
C ASN A 15 3.16 -1.57 -7.10
N SER A 16 4.30 -1.86 -7.75
CA SER A 16 5.30 -2.79 -7.22
C SER A 16 6.12 -2.16 -6.08
N SER A 17 6.23 -0.84 -6.05
CA SER A 17 7.06 -0.11 -5.08
C SER A 17 6.61 -0.31 -3.64
N ILE A 18 5.32 -0.56 -3.37
CA ILE A 18 4.86 -0.81 -1.99
C ILE A 18 5.17 -2.22 -1.49
N VAL A 19 5.36 -3.21 -2.39
CA VAL A 19 5.53 -4.61 -1.99
C VAL A 19 6.80 -4.75 -1.16
N GLY A 20 6.71 -5.51 -0.07
CA GLY A 20 7.80 -5.72 0.88
C GLY A 20 7.44 -5.32 2.30
N LYS A 21 8.47 -5.30 3.16
CA LYS A 21 8.34 -4.98 4.59
C LYS A 21 8.73 -3.53 4.85
N TRP A 22 7.94 -2.91 5.70
CA TRP A 22 8.05 -1.50 6.07
C TRP A 22 7.94 -1.39 7.57
N ARG A 23 8.95 -0.82 8.22
CA ARG A 23 8.93 -0.53 9.65
C ARG A 23 8.40 0.87 9.87
N MET A 24 7.38 1.01 10.72
CA MET A 24 6.93 2.33 11.17
C MET A 24 8.04 3.08 11.90
N SER A 25 8.04 4.40 11.80
CA SER A 25 8.91 5.27 12.62
C SER A 25 8.48 5.17 14.09
N GLY A 26 9.44 5.07 15.01
CA GLY A 26 9.13 4.93 16.45
C GLY A 26 10.12 4.10 17.29
N GLY A 27 11.20 3.58 16.71
CA GLY A 27 12.24 2.81 17.42
C GLY A 27 12.40 1.38 16.90
N SER A 28 13.23 0.56 17.56
CA SER A 28 13.54 -0.82 17.15
C SER A 28 12.32 -1.76 17.17
N ASP A 29 11.39 -1.50 18.08
CA ASP A 29 10.20 -2.33 18.33
C ASP A 29 8.96 -1.81 17.59
N ALA A 30 9.16 -0.90 16.63
CA ALA A 30 8.08 -0.29 15.88
C ALA A 30 7.39 -1.31 14.96
N THR A 31 6.06 -1.16 14.85
CA THR A 31 5.19 -2.05 14.07
C THR A 31 5.67 -2.19 12.64
N VAL A 32 5.78 -3.44 12.18
CA VAL A 32 6.13 -3.77 10.79
C VAL A 32 4.87 -4.08 9.99
N TRP A 33 4.80 -3.49 8.80
CA TRP A 33 3.77 -3.78 7.81
C TRP A 33 4.41 -4.53 6.64
N GLU A 34 3.80 -5.62 6.18
CA GLU A 34 4.26 -6.38 5.02
C GLU A 34 3.17 -6.37 3.94
N PHE A 35 3.44 -5.70 2.81
CA PHE A 35 2.55 -5.68 1.65
C PHE A 35 2.98 -6.75 0.64
N LYS A 36 2.02 -7.58 0.24
CA LYS A 36 2.23 -8.68 -0.71
C LYS A 36 1.61 -8.34 -2.06
N SER A 37 2.26 -8.78 -3.14
CA SER A 37 1.82 -8.51 -4.53
C SER A 37 0.40 -8.99 -4.86
N ASN A 38 -0.16 -9.91 -4.06
CA ASN A 38 -1.53 -10.41 -4.21
C ASN A 38 -2.60 -9.53 -3.50
N GLY A 39 -2.24 -8.34 -3.02
CA GLY A 39 -3.13 -7.42 -2.32
C GLY A 39 -3.36 -7.77 -0.85
N ALA A 40 -2.58 -8.68 -0.26
CA ALA A 40 -2.60 -8.95 1.18
C ALA A 40 -1.63 -8.01 1.92
N VAL A 41 -1.99 -7.63 3.14
CA VAL A 41 -1.09 -6.89 4.05
C VAL A 41 -1.05 -7.58 5.41
N LEU A 42 0.11 -7.64 6.05
CA LEU A 42 0.24 -7.99 7.46
C LEU A 42 0.59 -6.72 8.24
N VAL A 43 -0.23 -6.32 9.21
CA VAL A 43 -0.04 -5.14 10.06
C VAL A 43 0.30 -5.61 11.47
N GLY A 44 1.57 -5.58 11.86
CA GLY A 44 1.99 -6.08 13.18
C GLY A 44 1.59 -7.54 13.43
N GLY A 45 1.56 -8.36 12.38
CA GLY A 45 1.08 -9.75 12.43
C GLY A 45 -0.41 -9.95 12.17
N VAL A 46 -1.22 -8.88 12.15
CA VAL A 46 -2.65 -8.94 11.82
C VAL A 46 -2.82 -9.01 10.31
N SER A 47 -3.52 -10.02 9.81
CA SER A 47 -3.79 -10.16 8.38
C SER A 47 -4.88 -9.20 7.90
N GLY A 48 -4.66 -8.60 6.74
CA GLY A 48 -5.57 -7.68 6.09
C GLY A 48 -5.44 -7.69 4.57
N ARG A 49 -6.16 -6.78 3.93
CA ARG A 49 -6.16 -6.57 2.48
C ARG A 49 -5.87 -5.12 2.17
N TYR A 50 -5.27 -4.87 1.02
CA TYR A 50 -5.11 -3.52 0.51
C TYR A 50 -5.49 -3.44 -0.96
N LYS A 51 -5.93 -2.26 -1.36
CA LYS A 51 -6.25 -1.95 -2.76
C LYS A 51 -5.90 -0.49 -3.05
N PHE A 52 -5.29 -0.26 -4.19
CA PHE A 52 -5.07 1.09 -4.71
C PHE A 52 -6.40 1.67 -5.20
N GLY A 53 -6.65 2.92 -4.86
CA GLY A 53 -7.68 3.76 -5.45
C GLY A 53 -7.07 4.79 -6.40
N ASP A 54 -7.88 5.75 -6.81
CA ASP A 54 -7.43 6.87 -7.63
C ASP A 54 -6.54 7.85 -6.84
N GLN A 55 -5.78 8.68 -7.56
CA GLN A 55 -5.01 9.80 -6.99
C GLN A 55 -4.05 9.37 -5.87
N ASP A 56 -3.24 8.33 -6.10
CA ASP A 56 -2.27 7.79 -5.14
C ASP A 56 -2.87 7.43 -3.78
N ARG A 57 -4.11 6.93 -3.76
CA ARG A 57 -4.75 6.45 -2.53
C ARG A 57 -4.59 4.95 -2.37
N ILE A 58 -4.49 4.52 -1.12
CA ILE A 58 -4.51 3.10 -0.75
C ILE A 58 -5.55 2.89 0.36
N LYS A 59 -6.46 1.95 0.12
CA LYS A 59 -7.37 1.45 1.12
C LYS A 59 -6.72 0.25 1.80
N VAL A 60 -6.69 0.26 3.13
CA VAL A 60 -6.21 -0.86 3.96
C VAL A 60 -7.37 -1.31 4.83
N GLU A 61 -7.64 -2.61 4.78
CA GLU A 61 -8.70 -3.28 5.52
C GLU A 61 -8.08 -4.35 6.41
N THR A 62 -8.39 -4.27 7.70
CA THR A 62 -8.05 -5.27 8.71
C THR A 62 -9.33 -5.70 9.43
N PRO A 63 -9.32 -6.78 10.24
CA PRO A 63 -10.47 -7.15 11.06
C PRO A 63 -10.94 -6.05 12.03
N PHE A 64 -10.09 -5.07 12.34
CA PHE A 64 -10.38 -4.02 13.31
C PHE A 64 -10.78 -2.68 12.69
N ALA A 65 -10.31 -2.40 11.47
CA ALA A 65 -10.52 -1.09 10.85
C ALA A 65 -10.39 -1.13 9.32
N THR A 66 -11.05 -0.17 8.68
CA THR A 66 -10.90 0.15 7.26
C THR A 66 -10.51 1.62 7.13
N THR A 67 -9.34 1.88 6.55
CA THR A 67 -8.81 3.23 6.40
C THR A 67 -8.34 3.47 4.98
N VAL A 68 -8.61 4.66 4.44
CA VAL A 68 -8.06 5.13 3.17
C VAL A 68 -6.97 6.15 3.46
N TYR A 69 -5.79 5.92 2.92
CA TYR A 69 -4.63 6.81 3.05
C TYR A 69 -4.27 7.41 1.71
N GLN A 70 -3.75 8.63 1.75
CA GLN A 70 -2.88 9.14 0.70
C GLN A 70 -1.51 8.48 0.83
N LEU A 71 -1.04 7.81 -0.23
CA LEU A 71 0.23 7.12 -0.29
C LEU A 71 1.29 7.99 -0.97
N LYS A 72 2.49 8.04 -0.38
CA LYS A 72 3.70 8.53 -1.05
C LYS A 72 4.85 7.56 -0.77
N ILE A 73 5.58 7.17 -1.82
CA ILE A 73 6.79 6.35 -1.71
C ILE A 73 7.93 7.06 -2.43
N SER A 74 9.06 7.19 -1.76
CA SER A 74 10.30 7.73 -2.33
C SER A 74 11.48 6.89 -1.85
N GLY A 75 12.01 6.04 -2.73
CA GLY A 75 13.05 5.07 -2.39
C GLY A 75 12.62 4.15 -1.25
N ASP A 76 13.35 4.22 -0.14
CA ASP A 76 13.12 3.42 1.07
C ASP A 76 12.21 4.11 2.10
N GLN A 77 11.59 5.23 1.75
CA GLN A 77 10.66 5.95 2.61
C GLN A 77 9.24 5.83 2.07
N MET A 78 8.29 5.55 2.96
CA MET A 78 6.86 5.53 2.66
C MET A 78 6.10 6.35 3.68
N VAL A 79 5.09 7.08 3.22
CA VAL A 79 4.15 7.84 4.06
C VAL A 79 2.73 7.41 3.72
N LEU A 80 1.95 7.09 4.75
CA LEU A 80 0.50 6.94 4.68
C LEU A 80 -0.15 8.06 5.48
N GLN A 81 -0.91 8.93 4.81
CA GLN A 81 -1.59 10.07 5.44
C GLN A 81 -3.09 9.84 5.42
N GLU A 82 -3.73 9.81 6.58
CA GLU A 82 -5.19 9.80 6.68
C GLU A 82 -5.74 11.18 6.26
N PRO A 83 -6.85 11.25 5.50
CA PRO A 83 -7.50 12.51 5.17
C PRO A 83 -7.87 13.31 6.43
N GLY A 84 -7.17 14.42 6.66
CA GLY A 84 -7.37 15.28 7.85
C GLY A 84 -6.93 14.65 9.18
N GLY A 85 -6.22 13.51 9.14
CA GLY A 85 -5.87 12.73 10.32
C GLY A 85 -4.36 12.52 10.49
N SER A 86 -4.02 11.37 11.07
CA SER A 86 -2.64 11.04 11.43
C SER A 86 -1.78 10.68 10.22
N LYS A 87 -0.48 10.93 10.36
CA LYS A 87 0.55 10.54 9.40
C LYS A 87 1.30 9.33 9.95
N LEU A 88 1.40 8.27 9.15
CA LEU A 88 2.24 7.11 9.42
C LEU A 88 3.45 7.17 8.49
N GLU A 89 4.64 7.13 9.07
CA GLU A 89 5.90 7.15 8.34
C GLU A 89 6.61 5.81 8.47
N PHE A 90 7.19 5.34 7.38
CA PHE A 90 7.82 4.04 7.31
C PHE A 90 9.16 4.10 6.59
N THR A 91 10.07 3.24 7.02
CA THR A 91 11.31 2.92 6.29
C THR A 91 11.28 1.45 5.83
N ARG A 92 11.76 1.19 4.61
CA ARG A 92 11.87 -0.17 4.07
C ARG A 92 12.86 -1.01 4.88
N LEU A 93 12.56 -2.31 4.99
CA LEU A 93 13.47 -3.33 5.55
C LEU A 93 14.14 -4.16 4.45
#